data_AF-A0A3S4JDD7-F1
#
_entry.id   AF-A0A3S4JDD7-F1
#
_cell.length_a   1.000
_cell.length_b   1.000
_cell.length_c   1.000
_cell.angle_alpha   90.00
_cell.angle_beta   90.00
_cell.angle_gamma   90.00
#
_symmetry.space_group_name_H-M   'P 1'
#
loop_
_entity.id
_entity.type
_entity.pdbx_description
1 polymer ?
#
loop_
_entity_poly.entity_id
_entity_poly.type
_entity_poly.pdbx_seq_one_letter_code
_entity_poly.pdbx_strand_id
1 'polypeptide(L)'
;MNQNQLLSLAGGDTAVTIKAAAQQTSGVNAAMAYGTDGPVAALGLQTLSDPKGVQPIYAPAPVVRESVLQAYPQIADWLQPVFRQP
;
A
#
# COMPACT_ATOMS: atom_id res chain seq x y z
N MET A 1 -2.28 -25.12 12.70
CA MET A 1 -1.90 -23.89 13.42
C MET A 1 -2.28 -24.06 14.87
N ASN A 2 -1.39 -23.72 15.81
CA ASN A 2 -1.69 -23.84 17.25
C ASN A 2 -2.46 -22.60 17.72
N GLN A 3 -3.42 -22.79 18.64
CA GLN A 3 -4.32 -21.73 19.11
C GLN A 3 -3.59 -20.53 19.74
N ASN A 4 -2.39 -20.76 20.27
CA ASN A 4 -1.52 -19.74 20.89
C ASN A 4 -0.95 -18.72 19.89
N GLN A 5 -1.08 -18.93 18.58
CA GLN A 5 -0.58 -18.02 17.53
C GLN A 5 -1.70 -17.20 16.88
N LEU A 6 -2.93 -17.36 17.36
CA LEU A 6 -4.11 -16.74 16.77
C LEU A 6 -4.38 -15.40 17.47
N LEU A 7 -4.23 -14.30 16.73
CA LEU A 7 -4.58 -12.96 17.18
C LEU A 7 -5.87 -12.51 16.47
N SER A 8 -6.94 -12.29 17.24
CA SER A 8 -8.16 -11.68 16.71
C SER A 8 -8.08 -10.17 16.91
N LEU A 9 -8.18 -9.43 15.81
CA LEU A 9 -8.23 -7.97 15.81
C LEU A 9 -9.68 -7.55 15.61
N ALA A 10 -10.19 -6.67 16.47
CA ALA A 10 -11.59 -6.25 16.48
C ALA A 10 -12.00 -5.34 15.31
N GLY A 11 -11.09 -5.06 14.37
CA GLY A 11 -11.33 -4.25 13.17
C GLY A 11 -10.52 -4.76 11.98
N GLY A 12 -11.10 -4.69 10.78
CA GLY A 12 -10.52 -5.19 9.52
C GLY A 12 -9.66 -4.18 8.77
N ASP A 13 -9.20 -3.11 9.45
CA ASP A 13 -8.35 -2.08 8.85
C ASP A 13 -6.86 -2.43 9.00
N THR A 14 -6.06 -2.11 7.98
CA THR A 14 -4.63 -2.37 7.97
C THR A 14 -3.88 -1.56 9.03
N ALA A 15 -4.41 -0.42 9.48
CA ALA A 15 -3.82 0.32 10.59
C ALA A 15 -3.74 -0.52 11.88
N VAL A 16 -4.70 -1.42 12.11
CA VAL A 16 -4.76 -2.27 13.30
C VAL A 16 -3.71 -3.38 13.22
N THR A 17 -3.58 -4.03 12.07
CA THR A 17 -2.55 -5.08 11.84
C THR A 17 -1.15 -4.50 11.90
N ILE A 18 -0.93 -3.33 11.29
CA ILE A 18 0.36 -2.60 11.30
C ILE A 18 0.75 -2.23 12.74
N LYS A 19 -0.19 -1.66 13.51
CA LYS A 19 0.07 -1.31 14.92
C LYS A 19 0.39 -2.55 15.77
N ALA A 20 -0.33 -3.65 15.56
CA ALA A 20 -0.09 -4.90 16.29
C ALA A 20 1.33 -5.44 16.03
N ALA A 21 1.80 -5.40 14.78
CA ALA A 21 3.17 -5.80 14.42
C ALA A 21 4.22 -4.85 15.00
N ALA A 22 4.00 -3.54 14.90
CA ALA A 22 4.93 -2.54 15.43
C ALA A 22 5.08 -2.62 16.96
N GLN A 23 3.98 -2.91 17.67
CA GLN A 23 3.96 -3.03 19.13
C GLN A 23 4.27 -4.46 19.61
N GLN A 24 4.53 -5.39 18.69
CA GLN A 24 4.73 -6.80 18.99
C GLN A 24 3.60 -7.39 19.86
N THR A 25 2.37 -6.95 19.61
CA THR A 25 1.19 -7.41 20.35
C THR A 25 1.07 -8.92 20.18
N SER A 26 1.08 -9.67 21.28
CA SER A 26 1.08 -11.13 21.27
C SER A 26 2.22 -11.75 20.42
N GLY A 27 3.36 -11.06 20.30
CA GLY A 27 4.53 -11.51 19.55
C GLY A 27 4.44 -11.37 18.02
N VAL A 28 3.43 -10.66 17.50
CA VAL A 28 3.30 -10.40 16.05
C VAL A 28 4.49 -9.57 15.54
N ASN A 29 5.07 -9.96 14.41
CA ASN A 29 6.18 -9.26 13.76
C ASN A 29 5.95 -8.95 12.27
N ALA A 30 4.74 -9.24 11.76
CA ALA A 30 4.33 -9.00 10.39
C ALA A 30 2.87 -8.57 10.34
N ALA A 31 2.49 -7.80 9.33
CA ALA A 31 1.15 -7.26 9.17
C ALA A 31 0.66 -7.43 7.72
N MET A 32 -0.64 -7.64 7.55
CA MET A 32 -1.31 -7.31 6.29
C MET A 32 -1.38 -5.79 6.16
N ALA A 33 -1.00 -5.25 5.00
CA ALA A 33 -0.97 -3.82 4.70
C ALA A 33 -1.18 -3.58 3.21
N TYR A 34 -1.61 -2.37 2.84
CA TYR A 34 -1.41 -1.87 1.47
C TYR A 34 0.03 -1.36 1.32
N GLY A 35 0.61 -1.51 0.12
CA GLY A 35 2.01 -1.15 -0.11
C GLY A 35 2.35 0.32 0.17
N THR A 36 1.37 1.21 0.09
CA THR A 36 1.53 2.66 0.34
C THR A 36 0.89 3.13 1.64
N ASP A 37 0.57 2.23 2.57
CA ASP A 37 0.02 2.60 3.88
C ASP A 37 1.03 3.46 4.66
N GLY A 38 0.65 4.70 4.97
CA GLY A 38 1.50 5.66 5.70
C GLY A 38 2.10 5.11 7.01
N PRO A 39 1.34 4.36 7.84
CA PRO A 39 1.87 3.78 9.07
C PRO A 39 3.02 2.78 8.88
N VAL A 40 3.18 2.16 7.71
CA VAL A 40 4.26 1.18 7.46
C VAL A 40 5.62 1.83 7.69
N ALA A 41 5.92 2.92 6.96
CA ALA A 41 7.17 3.65 7.13
C ALA A 41 7.27 4.35 8.49
N ALA A 42 6.17 4.95 8.95
CA ALA A 42 6.15 5.70 10.21
C ALA A 42 6.43 4.83 11.45
N LEU A 43 6.10 3.53 11.40
CA LEU A 43 6.33 2.57 12.48
C LEU A 43 7.53 1.64 12.23
N GLY A 44 8.37 1.94 11.23
CA GLY A 44 9.61 1.20 10.97
C GLY A 44 9.41 -0.20 10.39
N LEU A 45 8.25 -0.46 9.77
CA LEU A 45 8.01 -1.69 9.01
C LEU A 45 8.49 -1.52 7.56
N GLN A 46 8.80 -2.64 6.91
CA GLN A 46 9.21 -2.69 5.50
C GLN A 46 8.23 -3.56 4.72
N THR A 47 7.78 -3.08 3.56
CA THR A 47 7.00 -3.90 2.62
C THR A 47 7.90 -4.93 1.96
N LEU A 48 7.41 -6.17 1.85
CA LEU A 48 8.07 -7.22 1.08
C LEU A 48 7.65 -7.15 -0.39
N SER A 49 8.56 -7.50 -1.31
CA SER A 49 8.21 -7.63 -2.72
C SER A 49 7.33 -8.86 -2.96
N ASP A 50 6.46 -8.78 -3.97
CA ASP A 50 5.69 -9.92 -4.50
C ASP A 50 6.27 -10.37 -5.85
N PRO A 51 7.40 -11.10 -5.87
CA PRO A 51 8.09 -11.47 -7.11
C PRO A 51 7.31 -12.46 -7.97
N LYS A 52 6.29 -13.12 -7.41
CA LYS A 52 5.45 -14.08 -8.13
C LYS A 52 4.14 -13.46 -8.64
N GLY A 53 3.89 -12.18 -8.33
CA GLY A 53 2.71 -11.45 -8.78
C GLY A 53 1.41 -12.14 -8.36
N VAL A 54 1.36 -12.64 -7.13
CA VAL A 54 0.15 -13.27 -6.59
C VAL A 54 -0.97 -12.24 -6.46
N GLN A 55 -0.62 -11.00 -6.08
CA GLN A 55 -1.57 -9.90 -5.99
C GLN A 55 -1.68 -9.12 -7.31
N PRO A 56 -2.87 -8.58 -7.64
CA PRO A 56 -3.01 -7.64 -8.75
C PRO A 56 -2.16 -6.37 -8.55
N ILE A 57 -1.71 -5.78 -9.65
CA ILE A 57 -0.97 -4.50 -9.63
C ILE A 57 -1.95 -3.33 -9.56
N TYR A 58 -1.79 -2.49 -8.53
CA TYR A 58 -2.54 -1.24 -8.35
C TYR A 58 -1.59 -0.03 -8.43
N ALA A 59 -1.08 0.27 -9.63
CA ALA A 59 -0.22 1.42 -9.85
C ALA A 59 -1.05 2.71 -10.02
N PRO A 60 -0.75 3.80 -9.28
CA PRO A 60 -1.49 5.05 -9.41
C PRO A 60 -1.17 5.72 -10.76
N ALA A 61 -2.22 6.13 -11.48
CA ALA A 61 -2.12 6.86 -12.74
C ALA A 61 -3.17 7.98 -12.81
N PRO A 62 -2.82 9.16 -13.33
CA PRO A 62 -3.81 10.21 -13.60
C PRO A 62 -4.80 9.77 -14.67
N VAL A 63 -6.09 10.03 -14.45
CA VAL A 63 -7.15 9.82 -15.44
C VAL A 63 -7.80 11.16 -15.74
N VAL A 64 -7.79 11.54 -17.02
CA VAL A 64 -8.31 12.83 -17.50
C VAL A 64 -9.35 12.56 -18.58
N ARG A 65 -10.44 13.33 -18.57
CA ARG A 65 -11.45 13.26 -19.64
C ARG A 65 -10.85 13.68 -20.96
N GLU A 66 -11.18 12.97 -22.04
CA GLU A 66 -10.64 13.22 -23.38
C GLU A 66 -10.77 14.68 -23.83
N SER A 67 -11.96 15.29 -23.68
CA SER A 67 -12.19 16.67 -24.10
C SER A 67 -11.28 17.68 -23.39
N VAL A 68 -10.87 17.39 -22.15
CA VAL A 68 -9.94 18.23 -21.38
C VAL A 68 -8.51 18.00 -21.86
N LEU A 69 -8.13 16.75 -22.11
CA LEU A 69 -6.78 16.44 -22.62
C LEU A 69 -6.56 17.01 -24.03
N GLN A 70 -7.59 17.02 -24.88
CA GLN A 70 -7.54 17.65 -26.20
C GLN A 70 -7.40 19.17 -26.12
N ALA A 71 -8.08 19.82 -25.16
CA ALA A 71 -7.96 21.26 -24.94
C ALA A 71 -6.61 21.65 -24.33
N TYR A 72 -5.97 20.74 -23.59
CA TYR A 72 -4.72 20.96 -22.87
C TYR A 72 -3.74 19.79 -23.05
N PRO A 73 -3.22 19.56 -24.26
CA PRO A 73 -2.38 18.39 -24.56
C PRO A 73 -1.10 18.34 -23.70
N GLN A 74 -0.58 19.49 -23.26
CA GLN A 74 0.59 19.60 -22.39
C GLN A 74 0.41 18.94 -21.00
N ILE A 75 -0.81 18.59 -20.58
CA ILE A 75 -1.05 17.84 -19.34
C ILE A 75 -0.28 16.51 -19.33
N ALA A 76 -0.18 15.84 -20.48
CA ALA A 76 0.57 14.59 -20.60
C ALA A 76 2.05 14.80 -20.24
N ASP A 77 2.68 15.81 -20.85
CA ASP A 77 4.10 16.12 -20.64
C ASP A 77 4.38 16.57 -19.20
N TRP A 78 3.44 17.27 -18.57
CA TRP A 78 3.57 17.70 -17.17
C TRP A 78 3.47 16.55 -16.18
N LEU A 79 2.54 15.62 -16.40
CA LEU A 79 2.27 14.53 -15.45
C LEU A 79 3.23 13.36 -15.61
N GLN A 80 3.76 13.12 -16.81
CA GLN A 80 4.68 12.01 -17.08
C GLN A 80 5.91 11.99 -16.15
N PRO A 81 6.65 13.09 -15.90
CA PRO A 81 7.78 13.06 -14.97
C PRO A 81 7.34 12.93 -13.50
N VAL A 82 6.12 13.37 -13.14
CA VAL A 82 5.62 13.31 -11.76
C VAL A 82 5.23 11.88 -11.36
N PHE A 83 4.67 11.10 -12.29
CA PHE A 83 4.20 9.73 -12.05
C PHE A 83 5.14 8.65 -12.58
N ARG A 84 6.33 9.02 -13.08
CA ARG A 84 7.34 8.06 -13.51
C ARG A 84 7.75 7.18 -12.32
N GLN A 85 7.51 5.87 -12.42
CA GLN A 85 7.96 4.92 -11.42
C GLN A 85 9.51 4.90 -11.41
N PRO A 86 10.14 4.81 -10.21
CA PRO A 86 11.59 4.71 -10.08
C PRO A 86 12.17 3.41 -10.64
#